data_AF-A0A7M5V4F8-F1
#
_entry.id   AF-A0A7M5V4F8-F1
#
_cell.length_a   1.000
_cell.length_b   1.000
_cell.length_c   1.000
_cell.angle_alpha   90.00
_cell.angle_beta   90.00
_cell.angle_gamma   90.00
#
_symmetry.space_group_name_H-M   'P 1'
#
loop_
_entity.id
_entity.type
_entity.pdbx_description
1 polymer ?
#
loop_
_entity_poly.entity_id
_entity_poly.type
_entity_poly.pdbx_seq_one_letter_code
_entity_poly.pdbx_strand_id
1 'polypeptide(L)'
;MYFNIDEESANVDSLTEKARQGFDNDTLVLVNSSCLPIEDSDANRKLSFWKKSARKIFAIEHEDNVQESNRELLSLIDSKLDNLNRSMETNRSLLAVVDKLKEAFKCVICREFVRGPAVAFSKCCKQQMGDVTCTGGGTAAGY
;
A
#
# COMPACT_ATOMS: atom_id res chain seq x y z
N MET A 1 -29.92 -7.30 -29.57
CA MET A 1 -30.97 -6.26 -29.59
C MET A 1 -30.50 -5.15 -30.52
N TYR A 2 -31.41 -4.55 -31.29
CA TYR A 2 -31.09 -3.44 -32.20
C TYR A 2 -32.10 -2.32 -31.96
N PHE A 3 -31.61 -1.09 -31.84
CA PHE A 3 -32.44 0.10 -31.69
C PHE A 3 -32.31 0.96 -32.96
N ASN A 4 -33.43 1.52 -33.42
CA ASN A 4 -33.36 2.54 -34.46
C ASN A 4 -32.91 3.88 -33.86
N ILE A 5 -32.00 4.53 -34.58
CA ILE A 5 -31.44 5.83 -34.21
C ILE A 5 -31.70 6.77 -35.40
N ASP A 6 -32.34 7.89 -35.11
CA ASP A 6 -32.55 9.03 -36.00
C ASP A 6 -31.58 10.17 -35.63
N GLU A 7 -31.54 11.24 -36.41
CA GLU A 7 -30.59 12.34 -36.19
C GLU A 7 -30.84 13.09 -34.87
N GLU A 8 -32.08 13.17 -34.42
CA GLU A 8 -32.47 13.89 -33.20
C GLU A 8 -32.10 13.10 -31.93
N SER A 9 -32.22 11.76 -31.98
CA SER A 9 -31.87 10.85 -30.88
C SER A 9 -30.43 10.32 -30.94
N ALA A 10 -29.61 10.81 -31.88
CA ALA A 10 -28.21 10.41 -32.07
C ALA A 10 -27.26 11.07 -31.06
N ASN A 11 -27.56 10.98 -29.76
CA ASN A 11 -26.77 11.51 -28.65
C ASN A 11 -26.63 10.47 -27.53
N VAL A 12 -25.66 10.68 -26.64
CA VAL A 12 -25.33 9.70 -25.59
C VAL A 12 -26.52 9.45 -24.67
N ASP A 13 -27.22 10.49 -24.23
CA ASP A 13 -28.30 10.39 -23.27
C ASP A 13 -29.45 9.55 -23.82
N SER A 14 -29.92 9.88 -25.03
CA SER A 14 -31.03 9.17 -25.69
C SER A 14 -30.71 7.71 -25.97
N LEU A 15 -29.44 7.40 -26.29
CA LEU A 15 -29.01 6.03 -26.55
C LEU A 15 -28.82 5.23 -25.26
N THR A 16 -28.34 5.88 -24.21
CA THR A 16 -28.25 5.28 -22.88
C THR A 16 -29.64 4.95 -22.36
N GLU A 17 -30.60 5.87 -22.49
CA GLU A 17 -32.02 5.67 -22.16
C GLU A 17 -32.61 4.46 -22.92
N LYS A 18 -32.40 4.39 -24.24
CA LYS A 18 -32.84 3.26 -25.07
C LYS A 18 -32.20 1.94 -24.64
N ALA A 19 -30.93 1.96 -24.22
CA ALA A 19 -30.27 0.78 -23.69
C ALA A 19 -30.88 0.35 -22.35
N ARG A 20 -31.08 1.29 -21.41
CA ARG A 20 -31.71 1.03 -20.11
C ARG A 20 -33.09 0.42 -20.25
N GLN A 21 -33.94 1.03 -21.08
CA GLN A 21 -35.28 0.52 -21.38
C GLN A 21 -35.23 -0.84 -22.08
N GLY A 22 -34.27 -1.04 -22.98
CA GLY A 22 -34.16 -2.29 -23.73
C GLY A 22 -33.67 -3.49 -22.93
N PHE A 23 -32.86 -3.23 -21.90
CA PHE A 23 -32.31 -4.25 -21.00
C PHE A 23 -32.99 -4.27 -19.62
N ASP A 24 -34.00 -3.42 -19.40
CA ASP A 24 -34.68 -3.24 -18.11
C ASP A 24 -33.71 -3.00 -16.94
N ASN A 25 -32.72 -2.12 -17.17
CA ASN A 25 -31.65 -1.83 -16.21
C ASN A 25 -31.24 -0.36 -16.26
N ASP A 26 -31.62 0.40 -15.23
CA ASP A 26 -31.36 1.84 -15.12
C ASP A 26 -29.90 2.21 -14.79
N THR A 27 -29.08 1.24 -14.36
CA THR A 27 -27.67 1.50 -14.00
C THR A 27 -26.74 1.46 -15.20
N LEU A 28 -27.24 1.16 -16.40
CA LEU A 28 -26.40 1.06 -17.58
C LEU A 28 -25.79 2.40 -17.99
N VAL A 29 -24.54 2.34 -18.42
CA VAL A 29 -23.78 3.42 -19.05
C VAL A 29 -23.15 2.97 -20.36
N LEU A 30 -23.08 3.86 -21.33
CA LEU A 30 -22.41 3.59 -22.60
C LEU A 30 -20.90 3.83 -22.48
N VAL A 31 -20.11 2.83 -22.86
CA VAL A 31 -18.65 2.89 -22.83
C VAL A 31 -18.04 2.58 -24.19
N ASN A 32 -16.84 3.12 -24.41
CA ASN A 32 -16.04 2.83 -25.60
C ASN A 32 -15.31 1.47 -25.48
N SER A 33 -14.50 1.13 -26.49
CA SER A 33 -13.71 -0.11 -26.51
C SER A 33 -12.64 -0.23 -25.40
N SER A 34 -12.35 0.87 -24.70
CA SER A 34 -11.44 0.90 -23.55
C SER A 34 -12.19 0.88 -22.22
N CYS A 35 -13.50 0.61 -22.24
CA CYS A 35 -14.38 0.62 -21.06
C CYS A 35 -14.46 1.97 -20.33
N LEU A 36 -14.25 3.08 -21.06
CA LEU A 36 -14.43 4.42 -20.51
C LEU A 36 -15.82 4.95 -20.87
N PRO A 37 -16.54 5.60 -19.93
CA PRO A 37 -17.80 6.27 -20.21
C PRO A 37 -17.68 7.24 -21.38
N ILE A 38 -18.67 7.20 -22.27
CA ILE A 38 -18.78 8.17 -23.36
C ILE A 38 -19.55 9.37 -22.82
N GLU A 39 -18.92 10.53 -22.78
CA GLU A 39 -19.57 11.78 -22.41
C GLU A 39 -20.24 12.42 -23.61
N ASP A 40 -21.40 13.05 -23.42
CA ASP A 40 -22.11 13.73 -24.50
C ASP A 40 -21.35 14.99 -24.96
N SER A 41 -21.16 15.13 -26.27
CA SER A 41 -20.41 16.24 -26.87
C SER A 41 -20.88 16.52 -28.30
N ASP A 42 -20.60 17.71 -28.82
CA ASP A 42 -20.97 18.04 -30.21
C ASP A 42 -20.39 17.07 -31.25
N ALA A 43 -19.28 16.41 -30.93
CA ALA A 43 -18.63 15.42 -31.78
C ALA A 43 -19.40 14.08 -31.89
N ASN A 44 -20.27 13.76 -30.91
CA ASN A 44 -21.04 12.53 -30.87
C ASN A 44 -22.56 12.73 -30.94
N ARG A 45 -23.04 13.96 -31.15
CA ARG A 45 -24.47 14.28 -31.34
C ARG A 45 -25.00 14.12 -32.77
N LYS A 46 -24.41 13.22 -33.57
CA LYS A 46 -24.76 13.01 -34.98
C LYS A 46 -24.73 11.56 -35.37
N LEU A 47 -25.60 11.14 -36.29
CA LEU A 47 -25.66 9.74 -36.75
C LEU A 47 -24.33 9.26 -37.33
N SER A 48 -23.55 10.15 -37.95
CA SER A 48 -22.24 9.83 -38.51
C SER A 48 -21.25 9.29 -37.46
N PHE A 49 -21.41 9.67 -36.19
CA PHE A 49 -20.63 9.13 -35.10
C PHE A 49 -21.06 7.69 -34.77
N TRP A 50 -22.37 7.46 -34.61
CA TRP A 50 -22.91 6.18 -34.12
C TRP A 50 -22.93 5.07 -35.17
N LYS A 51 -23.09 5.42 -36.46
CA LYS A 51 -23.13 4.45 -37.58
C LYS A 51 -21.76 4.07 -38.14
N LYS A 52 -20.66 4.41 -37.45
CA LYS A 52 -19.31 4.09 -37.92
C LYS A 52 -18.97 2.62 -37.65
N SER A 53 -18.89 1.80 -38.70
CA SER A 53 -18.75 0.34 -38.64
C SER A 53 -17.58 -0.19 -37.79
N ALA A 54 -16.47 0.56 -37.67
CA ALA A 54 -15.32 0.16 -36.87
C ALA A 54 -15.47 0.47 -35.36
N ARG A 55 -16.45 1.28 -34.97
CA ARG A 55 -16.61 1.74 -33.59
C ARG A 55 -17.46 0.75 -32.81
N LYS A 56 -16.85 0.13 -31.80
CA LYS A 56 -17.57 -0.70 -30.83
C LYS A 56 -17.99 0.16 -29.63
N ILE A 57 -19.25 0.08 -29.28
CA ILE A 57 -19.85 0.74 -28.12
C ILE A 57 -20.55 -0.35 -27.31
N PHE A 58 -20.34 -0.31 -26.01
CA PHE A 58 -20.89 -1.29 -25.09
C PHE A 58 -21.78 -0.58 -24.07
N ALA A 59 -22.82 -1.25 -23.59
CA ALA A 59 -23.55 -0.84 -22.41
C ALA A 59 -23.09 -1.74 -21.26
N ILE A 60 -22.59 -1.14 -20.18
CA ILE A 60 -22.16 -1.87 -18.99
C ILE A 60 -22.89 -1.34 -17.76
N GLU A 61 -23.03 -2.17 -16.74
CA GLU A 61 -23.57 -1.74 -15.45
C GLU A 61 -22.59 -0.76 -14.80
N HIS A 62 -23.10 0.40 -14.40
CA HIS A 62 -22.34 1.36 -13.62
C HIS A 62 -22.36 0.93 -12.15
N GLU A 63 -21.28 0.30 -11.70
CA GLU A 63 -21.10 0.02 -10.28
C GLU A 63 -20.66 1.31 -9.56
N ASP A 64 -21.62 2.14 -9.14
CA ASP A 64 -21.38 3.31 -8.29
C ASP A 64 -20.57 2.97 -7.02
N ASN A 65 -20.62 1.70 -6.60
CA ASN A 65 -20.00 1.20 -5.39
C ASN A 65 -18.47 1.10 -5.46
N VAL A 66 -17.86 1.12 -6.65
CA VAL A 66 -16.41 0.99 -6.81
C VAL A 66 -15.70 2.25 -6.31
N GLN A 67 -16.25 3.45 -6.55
CA GLN A 67 -15.61 4.69 -6.12
C GLN A 67 -15.66 4.89 -4.60
N GLU A 68 -16.81 4.65 -3.97
CA GLU A 68 -16.97 4.75 -2.52
C GLU A 68 -16.12 3.69 -1.80
N SER A 69 -16.16 2.44 -2.25
CA SER A 69 -15.34 1.35 -1.71
C SER A 69 -13.84 1.63 -1.85
N ASN A 70 -13.41 2.19 -2.99
CA ASN A 70 -12.02 2.58 -3.19
C ASN A 70 -11.61 3.71 -2.25
N ARG A 71 -12.50 4.68 -1.98
CA ARG A 71 -12.22 5.78 -1.05
C ARG A 71 -12.06 5.26 0.38
N GLU A 72 -12.94 4.36 0.82
CA GLU A 72 -12.81 3.73 2.14
C GLU A 72 -11.52 2.91 2.25
N LEU A 73 -11.20 2.10 1.23
CA LEU A 73 -9.95 1.34 1.17
C LEU A 73 -8.72 2.23 1.20
N LEU A 74 -8.71 3.35 0.48
CA LEU A 74 -7.61 4.31 0.50
C LEU A 74 -7.43 4.91 1.90
N SER A 75 -8.52 5.29 2.57
CA SER A 75 -8.46 5.80 3.95
C SER A 75 -7.91 4.76 4.94
N LEU A 76 -8.28 3.49 4.74
CA LEU A 76 -7.78 2.39 5.56
C LEU A 76 -6.29 2.14 5.30
N ILE A 77 -5.85 2.21 4.05
CA ILE A 77 -4.44 2.08 3.67
C ILE A 77 -3.61 3.20 4.31
N ASP A 78 -4.06 4.45 4.24
CA ASP A 78 -3.36 5.59 4.85
C ASP A 78 -3.20 5.41 6.36
N SER A 79 -4.28 5.03 7.06
CA SER A 79 -4.23 4.77 8.50
C SER A 79 -3.27 3.63 8.88
N LYS A 80 -3.19 2.57 8.05
CA LYS A 80 -2.25 1.47 8.27
C LYS A 80 -0.81 1.89 7.98
N LEU A 81 -0.60 2.72 6.97
CA LEU A 81 0.71 3.25 6.63
C LEU A 81 1.26 4.12 7.77
N ASP A 82 0.43 4.97 8.36
CA ASP A 82 0.79 5.77 9.54
C ASP A 82 1.17 4.90 10.74
N ASN A 83 0.39 3.85 11.01
CA ASN A 83 0.69 2.92 12.09
C ASN A 83 2.01 2.18 11.87
N LEU A 84 2.30 1.74 10.65
CA LEU A 84 3.58 1.11 10.29
C LEU A 84 4.74 2.09 10.46
N ASN A 85 4.59 3.34 10.02
CA ASN A 85 5.60 4.38 10.19
C ASN A 85 5.93 4.62 11.67
N ARG A 86 4.92 4.73 12.54
CA ARG A 86 5.13 4.87 13.99
C ARG A 86 5.85 3.67 14.61
N SER A 87 5.52 2.45 14.17
CA SER A 87 6.20 1.25 14.62
C SER A 87 7.67 1.23 14.18
N MET A 88 7.97 1.67 12.95
CA MET A 88 9.34 1.78 12.46
C MET A 88 10.16 2.81 13.24
N GLU A 89 9.57 3.97 13.55
CA GLU A 89 10.19 5.02 14.38
C GLU A 89 10.58 4.48 15.76
N THR A 90 9.66 3.74 16.39
CA THR A 90 9.89 3.10 17.69
C THR A 90 11.01 2.07 17.62
N ASN A 91 11.00 1.22 16.58
CA ASN A 91 12.05 0.23 16.37
C ASN A 91 13.42 0.87 16.15
N ARG A 92 13.51 1.98 15.41
CA ARG A 92 14.76 2.74 15.25
C ARG A 92 15.28 3.27 16.57
N SER A 93 14.39 3.80 17.41
CA SER A 93 14.75 4.30 18.73
C SER A 93 15.25 3.17 19.65
N LEU A 94 14.59 2.00 19.61
CA LEU A 94 15.05 0.81 20.35
C LEU A 94 16.42 0.33 19.87
N LEU A 95 16.66 0.30 18.56
CA LEU A 95 17.98 -0.05 18.00
C LEU A 95 19.08 0.90 18.50
N ALA A 96 18.81 2.21 18.55
CA ALA A 96 19.76 3.18 19.09
C ALA A 96 20.07 2.93 20.58
N VAL A 97 19.08 2.51 21.38
CA VAL A 97 19.31 2.12 22.78
C VAL A 97 20.14 0.84 22.86
N VAL A 98 19.84 -0.16 22.03
CA VAL A 98 20.61 -1.42 21.96
C VAL A 98 22.06 -1.15 21.60
N ASP A 99 22.34 -0.25 20.68
CA ASP A 99 23.71 0.10 20.30
C ASP A 99 24.45 0.79 21.45
N LYS A 100 23.81 1.72 22.15
CA LYS A 100 24.40 2.34 23.36
C LYS A 100 24.69 1.31 24.46
N LEU A 101 23.80 0.35 24.67
CA LEU A 101 24.04 -0.75 25.60
C LEU A 101 25.22 -1.60 25.12
N LYS A 102 25.25 -2.00 23.85
CA LYS A 102 26.38 -2.77 23.30
C LYS A 102 27.70 -2.05 23.51
N GLU A 103 27.76 -0.73 23.28
CA GLU A 103 28.96 0.07 23.55
C GLU A 103 29.34 0.06 25.03
N ALA A 104 28.38 0.23 25.94
CA ALA A 104 28.63 0.24 27.38
C ALA A 104 29.14 -1.11 27.93
N PHE A 105 28.79 -2.21 27.26
CA PHE A 105 29.17 -3.58 27.63
C PHE A 105 30.33 -4.15 26.79
N LYS A 106 31.12 -3.29 26.13
CA LYS A 106 32.36 -3.72 25.47
C LYS A 106 33.47 -3.98 26.48
N CYS A 107 34.29 -4.98 26.19
CA CYS A 107 35.52 -5.22 26.95
C CYS A 107 36.50 -4.05 26.76
N VAL A 108 37.09 -3.53 27.85
CA VAL A 108 38.07 -2.43 27.77
C VAL A 108 39.36 -2.85 27.04
N ILE A 109 39.67 -4.16 27.04
CA ILE A 109 40.88 -4.73 26.45
C ILE A 109 40.69 -5.00 24.94
N CYS A 110 39.76 -5.88 24.55
CA CYS A 110 39.58 -6.26 23.13
C CYS A 110 38.55 -5.41 22.38
N ARG A 111 37.77 -4.56 23.07
CA ARG A 111 36.68 -3.73 22.51
C ARG A 111 35.53 -4.50 21.86
N GLU A 112 35.48 -5.81 22.03
CA GLU A 112 34.35 -6.63 21.60
C GLU A 112 33.22 -6.64 22.64
N PHE A 113 31.99 -6.89 22.18
CA PHE A 113 30.82 -7.04 23.06
C PHE A 113 30.95 -8.32 23.89
N VAL A 114 30.81 -8.19 25.21
CA VAL A 114 30.98 -9.33 26.14
C VAL A 114 29.79 -10.29 26.03
N ARG A 115 30.05 -11.51 25.56
CA ARG A 115 29.04 -12.56 25.33
C ARG A 115 29.14 -13.64 26.41
N GLY A 116 28.68 -13.35 27.62
CA GLY A 116 28.61 -14.35 28.68
C GLY A 116 28.47 -13.77 30.09
N PRO A 117 28.12 -14.60 31.09
CA PRO A 117 27.93 -14.16 32.47
C PRO A 117 29.24 -13.86 33.22
N ALA A 118 30.40 -14.24 32.67
CA ALA A 118 31.70 -14.08 33.31
C ALA A 118 32.33 -12.75 32.93
N VAL A 119 31.97 -11.70 33.67
CA VAL A 119 32.50 -10.35 33.50
C VAL A 119 33.41 -10.00 34.68
N ALA A 120 34.64 -9.58 34.41
CA ALA A 120 35.55 -9.14 35.47
C ALA A 120 35.26 -7.68 35.82
N PHE A 121 34.98 -7.40 37.10
CA PHE A 121 34.76 -6.05 37.63
C PHE A 121 35.92 -5.61 38.51
N SER A 122 36.24 -4.31 38.48
CA SER A 122 37.20 -3.73 39.42
C SER A 122 36.61 -3.71 40.84
N LYS A 123 37.37 -4.16 41.85
CA LYS A 123 36.91 -4.19 43.24
C LYS A 123 36.73 -2.79 43.84
N CYS A 124 37.49 -1.81 43.35
CA CYS A 124 37.48 -0.44 43.86
C CYS A 124 36.30 0.38 43.32
N CYS A 125 36.04 0.30 42.01
CA CYS A 125 35.07 1.19 41.34
C CYS A 125 33.85 0.45 40.78
N LYS A 126 33.78 -0.88 40.93
CA LYS A 126 32.74 -1.75 40.34
C LYS A 126 32.55 -1.55 38.83
N GLN A 127 33.57 -1.08 38.14
CA GLN A 127 33.54 -0.91 36.69
C GLN A 127 33.89 -2.24 36.01
N GLN A 128 33.17 -2.54 34.92
CA GLN A 128 33.49 -3.68 34.06
C GLN A 128 34.85 -3.45 33.40
N MET A 129 35.77 -4.40 33.59
CA MET A 129 37.13 -4.32 33.04
C MET A 129 37.26 -5.13 31.74
N GLY A 130 36.58 -6.27 31.62
CA GLY A 130 36.65 -7.04 30.39
C GLY A 130 36.00 -8.40 30.47
N ASP A 131 36.01 -9.09 29.33
CA ASP A 131 35.59 -10.48 29.23
C ASP A 131 36.60 -11.41 29.95
N VAL A 132 36.14 -12.59 30.33
CA VAL A 132 36.91 -13.60 31.06
C VAL A 132 38.16 -14.06 30.29
N THR A 133 38.08 -14.08 28.96
CA THR A 133 39.21 -14.42 28.07
C THR A 133 40.34 -13.40 28.16
N CYS A 134 40.00 -12.11 28.15
CA CYS A 134 40.98 -11.02 28.20
C CYS A 134 41.53 -10.76 29.61
N THR A 135 40.75 -11.10 30.64
CA THR A 135 41.13 -10.88 32.05
C THR A 135 41.78 -12.11 32.70
N GLY A 136 42.06 -13.16 31.91
CA GLY A 136 42.80 -14.34 32.36
C GLY A 136 42.00 -15.30 33.25
N GLY A 137 40.66 -15.19 33.27
CA GLY A 137 39.78 -16.05 34.06
C GLY A 137 39.44 -17.40 33.42
N GLY A 138 40.29 -17.89 32.51
CA GLY A 138 40.19 -19.23 31.96
C GLY A 138 40.75 -20.28 32.93
N THR A 139 39.88 -21.08 33.52
CA THR A 139 40.16 -22.36 34.20
C THR A 139 41.17 -22.35 35.35
N ALA A 140 40.64 -22.14 36.56
CA ALA A 140 41.02 -22.94 37.73
C ALA A 140 39.97 -24.06 37.92
N ALA A 141 40.20 -25.20 37.27
CA ALA A 141 39.61 -26.52 37.48
C ALA A 141 40.40 -27.45 36.56
N GLY A 142 41.13 -28.49 36.95
CA GLY A 142 41.25 -29.31 38.15
C GLY A 142 41.90 -30.62 37.65
N TYR A 143 43.00 -31.04 38.30
CA TYR A 143 44.01 -32.04 37.90
C TYR A 143 45.07 -31.60 36.89
#